data_AF-A0A947PBW1-F1
#
_entry.id   AF-A0A947PBW1-F1
#
_cell.length_a   1.000
_cell.length_b   1.000
_cell.length_c   1.000
_cell.angle_alpha   90.00
_cell.angle_beta   90.00
_cell.angle_gamma   90.00
#
_symmetry.space_group_name_H-M   'P 1'
#
loop_
_entity.id
_entity.type
_entity.pdbx_description
1 polymer ?
#
loop_
_entity_poly.entity_id
_entity_poly.type
_entity_poly.pdbx_seq_one_letter_code
_entity_poly.pdbx_strand_id
1 'polypeptide(L)'
;MIKSAPLISWVYALLILLFIIGLAVLFPSDKKVSLALERLELNPKIQKHFRVAAVGTSLSGYGFYPDKKMQEEYAKREGKKIEFFRFWNPGRDLEIFDALFERLKSSEINLVLIEAKLLYYSNGDGFIPLNKVRNTVVNVIKSPFKVPALDDETRVQEGFKRFGVEKKKKDYLEIARSKRYKREFKPTKKLDEFLLYAKQNNVTVALVGLPFAQEVELLYPPELKVYEEEILKQYKEKYNVRYISFEEKLNETYFGDLVHVNAKGRTSLSTWLISQIQGMSQ
;
A
#
# COMPACT_ATOMS: atom_id res chain seq x y z
N MET A 1 2.10 26.38 45.23
CA MET A 1 1.76 24.98 45.56
C MET A 1 1.60 24.18 44.27
N ILE A 2 2.55 23.31 43.97
CA ILE A 2 2.46 22.40 42.82
C ILE A 2 1.59 21.21 43.27
N LYS A 3 0.36 21.12 42.75
CA LYS A 3 -0.50 19.94 42.97
C LYS A 3 0.12 18.78 42.17
N SER A 4 0.89 17.93 42.83
CA SER A 4 1.37 16.68 42.25
C SER A 4 0.16 15.82 41.85
N ALA A 5 0.08 15.43 40.58
CA ALA A 5 -0.90 14.44 40.14
C ALA A 5 -0.73 13.17 41.00
N PRO A 6 -1.83 12.54 41.46
CA PRO A 6 -1.75 11.38 42.33
C PRO A 6 -1.02 10.26 41.59
N LEU A 7 -0.11 9.58 42.29
CA LEU A 7 0.69 8.44 41.81
C LEU A 7 -0.15 7.42 41.01
N ILE A 8 -1.41 7.27 41.42
CA ILE A 8 -2.45 6.44 40.81
C ILE A 8 -2.67 6.75 39.33
N SER A 9 -2.68 8.03 38.93
CA SER A 9 -2.88 8.43 37.53
C SER A 9 -1.72 8.00 36.62
N TRP A 10 -0.49 7.95 37.14
CA TRP A 10 0.68 7.50 36.41
C TRP A 10 0.67 5.97 36.21
N VAL A 11 0.21 5.22 37.22
CA VAL A 11 0.05 3.77 37.12
C VAL A 11 -0.99 3.39 36.07
N TYR A 12 -2.14 4.07 36.03
CA TYR A 12 -3.15 3.82 35.00
C TYR A 12 -2.67 4.16 33.59
N ALA A 13 -1.95 5.27 33.42
CA ALA A 13 -1.37 5.63 32.13
C ALA A 13 -0.36 4.59 31.64
N LEU A 14 0.48 4.06 32.53
CA LEU A 14 1.45 3.01 32.21
C LEU A 14 0.76 1.69 31.84
N LEU A 15 -0.27 1.28 32.58
CA LEU A 15 -1.03 0.07 32.28
C LEU A 15 -1.78 0.16 30.94
N ILE A 16 -2.36 1.31 30.62
CA ILE A 16 -3.00 1.55 29.30
C ILE A 16 -1.94 1.51 28.19
N LEU A 17 -0.78 2.14 28.39
CA LEU A 17 0.31 2.09 27.41
C LEU A 17 0.81 0.66 27.18
N LEU A 18 1.02 -0.11 28.25
CA LEU A 18 1.42 -1.52 28.17
C LEU A 18 0.33 -2.38 27.51
N PHE A 19 -0.94 -2.10 27.75
CA PHE A 19 -2.06 -2.75 27.08
C PHE A 19 -2.08 -2.42 25.58
N ILE A 20 -1.87 -1.17 25.19
CA ILE A 20 -1.79 -0.74 23.78
C ILE A 20 -0.57 -1.36 23.08
N ILE A 21 0.59 -1.40 23.75
CA ILE A 21 1.80 -2.07 23.24
C ILE A 21 1.54 -3.57 23.13
N GLY A 22 0.92 -4.19 24.14
CA GLY A 22 0.52 -5.59 24.15
C GLY A 22 -0.43 -5.94 23.01
N LEU A 23 -1.43 -5.09 22.74
CA LEU A 23 -2.32 -5.24 21.57
C LEU A 23 -1.53 -5.11 20.26
N ALA A 24 -0.63 -4.14 20.13
CA ALA A 24 0.21 -3.98 18.94
C ALA A 24 1.16 -5.18 18.70
N VAL A 25 1.60 -5.86 19.76
CA VAL A 25 2.41 -7.08 19.72
C VAL A 25 1.56 -8.33 19.46
N LEU A 26 0.35 -8.41 20.02
CA LEU A 26 -0.58 -9.54 19.88
C LEU A 26 -1.36 -9.56 18.54
N PHE A 27 -1.35 -8.45 17.79
CA PHE A 27 -1.92 -8.37 16.45
C PHE A 27 -0.84 -8.13 15.38
N PRO A 28 0.10 -9.09 15.18
CA PRO A 28 1.10 -8.97 14.12
C PRO A 28 0.40 -8.90 12.75
N SER A 29 1.02 -8.13 11.85
CA SER A 29 0.58 -7.94 10.45
C SER A 29 0.23 -9.24 9.74
N ASP A 30 0.89 -10.33 10.13
CA ASP A 30 0.81 -11.64 9.51
C ASP A 30 -0.59 -12.27 9.69
N LYS A 31 -1.31 -11.92 10.77
CA LYS A 31 -2.68 -12.39 10.99
C LYS A 31 -3.65 -11.91 9.91
N LYS A 32 -3.43 -10.74 9.30
CA LYS A 32 -4.29 -10.22 8.21
C LYS A 32 -4.10 -10.99 6.91
N VAL A 33 -2.86 -11.33 6.58
CA VAL A 33 -2.55 -12.18 5.42
C VAL A 33 -3.11 -13.60 5.67
N SER A 34 -2.91 -14.16 6.88
CA SER A 34 -3.43 -15.47 7.24
C SER A 34 -4.96 -15.57 7.19
N LEU A 35 -5.69 -14.58 7.69
CA LEU A 35 -7.17 -14.56 7.61
C LEU A 35 -7.68 -14.45 6.16
N ALA A 36 -6.98 -13.68 5.31
CA ALA A 36 -7.32 -13.61 3.89
C ALA A 36 -7.02 -14.93 3.17
N LEU A 37 -5.93 -15.62 3.54
CA LEU A 37 -5.57 -16.93 3.02
C LEU A 37 -6.59 -18.00 3.43
N GLU A 38 -7.02 -17.99 4.69
CA GLU A 38 -8.07 -18.90 5.18
C GLU A 38 -9.37 -18.70 4.39
N ARG A 39 -9.76 -17.45 4.11
CA ARG A 39 -10.93 -17.16 3.25
C ARG A 39 -10.75 -17.61 1.80
N LEU A 40 -9.54 -17.52 1.26
CA LEU A 40 -9.22 -18.01 -0.08
C LEU A 40 -9.41 -19.54 -0.16
N GLU A 41 -9.00 -20.25 0.90
CA GLU A 41 -9.03 -21.71 1.01
C GLU A 41 -10.41 -22.29 1.38
N LEU A 42 -11.21 -21.56 2.17
CA LEU A 42 -12.55 -22.01 2.59
C LEU A 42 -13.64 -21.82 1.53
N ASN A 43 -13.37 -21.05 0.46
CA ASN A 43 -14.30 -20.82 -0.65
C ASN A 43 -13.85 -21.46 -1.99
N PRO A 44 -13.52 -22.76 -2.07
CA PRO A 44 -13.24 -23.40 -3.35
C PRO A 44 -14.52 -23.70 -4.15
N LYS A 45 -15.71 -23.57 -3.53
CA LYS A 45 -16.99 -24.04 -4.09
C LYS A 45 -17.85 -22.97 -4.77
N ILE A 46 -17.42 -21.70 -4.80
CA ILE A 46 -18.13 -20.64 -5.52
C ILE A 46 -17.47 -20.42 -6.89
N GLN A 47 -17.34 -21.50 -7.67
CA GLN A 47 -16.66 -21.53 -8.97
C GLN A 47 -17.31 -20.68 -10.08
N LYS A 48 -18.36 -19.92 -9.77
CA LYS A 48 -19.12 -19.11 -10.74
C LYS A 48 -18.82 -17.61 -10.70
N HIS A 49 -18.05 -17.13 -9.72
CA HIS A 49 -17.77 -15.70 -9.58
C HIS A 49 -16.37 -15.36 -10.11
N PHE A 50 -16.22 -14.16 -10.66
CA PHE A 50 -14.92 -13.63 -11.02
C PHE A 50 -14.14 -13.30 -9.73
N ARG A 51 -12.98 -13.93 -9.54
CA ARG A 51 -12.19 -13.86 -8.30
C ARG A 51 -10.98 -12.94 -8.52
N VAL A 52 -10.84 -11.98 -7.61
CA VAL A 52 -9.82 -10.93 -7.65
C VAL A 52 -8.98 -10.97 -6.39
N ALA A 53 -7.66 -11.11 -6.53
CA ALA A 53 -6.72 -10.94 -5.44
C ALA A 53 -5.97 -9.61 -5.58
N ALA A 54 -5.97 -8.79 -4.54
CA ALA A 54 -5.18 -7.55 -4.47
C ALA A 54 -4.06 -7.69 -3.46
N VAL A 55 -2.81 -7.56 -3.91
CA VAL A 55 -1.58 -7.72 -3.12
C VAL A 55 -0.90 -6.35 -2.99
N GLY A 56 -0.64 -5.90 -1.75
CA GLY A 56 -0.14 -4.55 -1.53
C GLY A 56 0.46 -4.25 -0.17
N THR A 57 0.80 -2.98 0.04
CA THR A 57 1.26 -2.46 1.33
C THR A 57 0.11 -1.81 2.11
N SER A 58 0.45 -0.95 3.08
CA SER A 58 -0.54 -0.07 3.71
C SER A 58 -1.23 0.86 2.69
N LEU A 59 -0.63 1.16 1.53
CA LEU A 59 -1.30 1.94 0.50
C LEU A 59 -2.55 1.23 -0.03
N SER A 60 -2.44 -0.04 -0.39
CA SER A 60 -3.61 -0.87 -0.74
C SER A 60 -4.52 -1.14 0.47
N GLY A 61 -3.92 -1.30 1.66
CA GLY A 61 -4.60 -1.55 2.93
C GLY A 61 -5.52 -0.40 3.41
N TYR A 62 -5.14 0.84 3.16
CA TYR A 62 -5.93 2.02 3.49
C TYR A 62 -6.60 2.64 2.27
N GLY A 63 -6.09 2.37 1.07
CA GLY A 63 -6.55 2.89 -0.22
C GLY A 63 -7.83 2.27 -0.74
N PHE A 64 -8.02 0.97 -0.51
CA PHE A 64 -9.21 0.26 -1.00
C PHE A 64 -10.25 0.05 0.08
N TYR A 65 -11.50 -0.12 -0.35
CA TYR A 65 -12.55 -0.61 0.51
C TYR A 65 -12.19 -1.96 1.14
N PRO A 66 -12.70 -2.25 2.36
CA PRO A 66 -12.71 -3.60 2.87
C PRO A 66 -13.41 -4.55 1.89
N ASP A 67 -12.96 -5.80 1.86
CA ASP A 67 -13.37 -6.81 0.88
C ASP A 67 -14.89 -6.89 0.66
N LYS A 68 -15.67 -6.95 1.74
CA LYS A 68 -17.13 -7.02 1.67
C LYS A 68 -17.74 -5.79 0.99
N LYS A 69 -17.27 -4.60 1.36
CA LYS A 69 -17.74 -3.35 0.76
C LYS A 69 -17.32 -3.23 -0.71
N MET A 70 -16.13 -3.72 -1.07
CA MET A 70 -15.70 -3.79 -2.47
C MET A 70 -16.67 -4.66 -3.30
N GLN A 71 -17.04 -5.83 -2.78
CA GLN A 71 -17.97 -6.76 -3.44
C GLN A 71 -19.39 -6.17 -3.55
N GLU A 72 -19.88 -5.52 -2.48
CA GLU A 72 -21.19 -4.86 -2.46
C GLU A 72 -21.26 -3.71 -3.49
N GLU A 73 -20.25 -2.84 -3.51
CA GLU A 73 -20.18 -1.72 -4.46
C GLU A 73 -20.02 -2.19 -5.90
N TYR A 74 -19.22 -3.23 -6.15
CA TYR A 74 -19.11 -3.84 -7.47
C TYR A 74 -20.46 -4.40 -7.92
N ALA A 75 -21.15 -5.17 -7.07
CA ALA A 75 -22.46 -5.74 -7.40
C ALA A 75 -23.52 -4.67 -7.67
N LYS A 76 -23.50 -3.59 -6.89
CA LYS A 76 -24.41 -2.45 -7.08
C LYS A 76 -24.19 -1.74 -8.42
N ARG A 77 -22.95 -1.60 -8.86
CA ARG A 77 -22.59 -0.88 -10.10
C ARG A 77 -22.73 -1.74 -11.34
N GLU A 78 -22.31 -3.00 -11.25
CA GLU A 78 -22.11 -3.87 -12.41
C GLU A 78 -23.20 -4.95 -12.55
N GLY A 79 -24.07 -5.11 -11.57
CA GLY A 79 -25.06 -6.19 -11.54
C GLY A 79 -24.46 -7.60 -11.48
N LYS A 80 -23.15 -7.71 -11.23
CA LYS A 80 -22.38 -8.96 -11.20
C LYS A 80 -21.73 -9.15 -9.84
N LYS A 81 -21.54 -10.41 -9.42
CA LYS A 81 -20.83 -10.74 -8.17
C LYS A 81 -19.37 -11.03 -8.45
N ILE A 82 -18.50 -10.50 -7.59
CA ILE A 82 -17.08 -10.86 -7.55
C ILE A 82 -16.72 -11.41 -6.18
N GLU A 83 -15.66 -12.19 -6.11
CA GLU A 83 -14.96 -12.43 -4.85
C GLU A 83 -13.70 -11.58 -4.82
N PHE A 84 -13.64 -10.64 -3.88
CA PHE A 84 -12.46 -9.78 -3.71
C PHE A 84 -11.71 -10.19 -2.45
N PHE A 85 -10.42 -10.48 -2.61
CA PHE A 85 -9.49 -10.85 -1.54
C PHE A 85 -8.36 -9.84 -1.50
N ARG A 86 -8.16 -9.20 -0.34
CA ARG A 86 -7.08 -8.23 -0.18
C ARG A 86 -6.02 -8.74 0.77
N PHE A 87 -4.83 -8.93 0.24
CA PHE A 87 -3.63 -9.32 0.95
C PHE A 87 -2.72 -8.11 1.07
N TRP A 88 -2.47 -7.65 2.29
CA TRP A 88 -1.58 -6.51 2.46
C TRP A 88 -0.79 -6.58 3.74
N ASN A 89 0.44 -6.05 3.67
CA ASN A 89 1.34 -5.98 4.80
C ASN A 89 2.04 -4.62 4.84
N PRO A 90 1.89 -3.82 5.92
CA PRO A 90 2.44 -2.48 6.00
C PRO A 90 3.96 -2.42 5.83
N GLY A 91 4.43 -1.84 4.72
CA GLY A 91 5.83 -1.49 4.49
C GLY A 91 6.79 -2.68 4.58
N ARG A 92 6.37 -3.82 4.02
CA ARG A 92 7.17 -5.03 3.84
C ARG A 92 7.46 -5.24 2.35
N ASP A 93 8.50 -6.01 2.09
CA ASP A 93 8.93 -6.40 0.75
C ASP A 93 8.09 -7.56 0.20
N LEU A 94 8.24 -7.85 -1.09
CA LEU A 94 7.47 -8.87 -1.81
C LEU A 94 7.65 -10.28 -1.23
N GLU A 95 8.79 -10.58 -0.62
CA GLU A 95 9.10 -11.91 -0.08
C GLU A 95 8.07 -12.40 0.95
N ILE A 96 7.41 -11.49 1.67
CA ILE A 96 6.36 -11.87 2.63
C ILE A 96 5.12 -12.48 1.95
N PHE A 97 4.98 -12.29 0.64
CA PHE A 97 3.90 -12.82 -0.18
C PHE A 97 4.30 -14.07 -0.97
N ASP A 98 5.53 -14.59 -0.81
CA ASP A 98 5.98 -15.77 -1.57
C ASP A 98 5.07 -17.00 -1.37
N ALA A 99 4.66 -17.26 -0.12
CA ALA A 99 3.69 -18.32 0.19
C ALA A 99 2.30 -18.04 -0.39
N LEU A 100 1.90 -16.77 -0.51
CA LEU A 100 0.64 -16.39 -1.16
C LEU A 100 0.71 -16.66 -2.66
N PHE A 101 1.80 -16.29 -3.33
CA PHE A 101 1.96 -16.52 -4.78
C PHE A 101 1.89 -18.00 -5.15
N GLU A 102 2.40 -18.89 -4.31
CA GLU A 102 2.19 -20.33 -4.50
C GLU A 102 0.72 -20.74 -4.37
N ARG A 103 0.03 -20.26 -3.32
CA ARG A 103 -1.40 -20.58 -3.11
C ARG A 103 -2.30 -20.02 -4.21
N LEU A 104 -1.94 -18.88 -4.79
CA LEU A 104 -2.69 -18.27 -5.89
C LEU A 104 -2.71 -19.15 -7.15
N LYS A 105 -1.70 -20.02 -7.34
CA LYS A 105 -1.67 -20.95 -8.49
C LYS A 105 -2.83 -21.96 -8.43
N SER A 106 -3.22 -22.40 -7.24
CA SER A 106 -4.28 -23.40 -7.05
C SER A 106 -5.65 -22.81 -6.70
N SER A 107 -5.80 -21.48 -6.64
CA SER A 107 -7.01 -20.85 -6.09
C SER A 107 -7.98 -20.29 -7.13
N GLU A 108 -7.94 -20.76 -8.39
CA GLU A 108 -8.85 -20.34 -9.48
C GLU A 108 -9.03 -18.81 -9.60
N ILE A 109 -7.98 -18.04 -9.31
CA ILE A 109 -8.04 -16.57 -9.38
C ILE A 109 -8.03 -16.13 -10.83
N ASN A 110 -8.93 -15.22 -11.20
CA ASN A 110 -9.01 -14.68 -12.56
C ASN A 110 -8.13 -13.44 -12.73
N LEU A 111 -8.04 -12.61 -11.69
CA LEU A 111 -7.31 -11.35 -11.70
C LEU A 111 -6.45 -11.18 -10.44
N VAL A 112 -5.16 -10.91 -10.63
CA VAL A 112 -4.25 -10.49 -9.57
C VAL A 112 -3.82 -9.04 -9.79
N LEU A 113 -4.14 -8.21 -8.82
CA LEU A 113 -3.73 -6.81 -8.73
C LEU A 113 -2.51 -6.74 -7.79
N ILE A 114 -1.38 -6.26 -8.27
CA ILE A 114 -0.17 -6.09 -7.44
C ILE A 114 0.13 -4.60 -7.36
N GLU A 115 0.22 -4.05 -6.15
CA GLU A 115 0.66 -2.66 -5.96
C GLU A 115 2.03 -2.45 -6.61
N ALA A 116 2.12 -1.59 -7.63
CA ALA A 116 3.34 -1.40 -8.41
C ALA A 116 4.54 -1.02 -7.55
N LYS A 117 4.27 -0.25 -6.48
CA LYS A 117 5.29 0.20 -5.53
C LYS A 117 5.98 -0.96 -4.80
N LEU A 118 5.30 -2.10 -4.57
CA LEU A 118 5.92 -3.32 -4.02
C LEU A 118 7.14 -3.78 -4.83
N LEU A 119 7.06 -3.69 -6.15
CA LEU A 119 8.15 -4.09 -7.04
C LEU A 119 9.37 -3.18 -6.90
N TYR A 120 9.16 -1.93 -6.52
CA TYR A 120 10.25 -0.97 -6.31
C TYR A 120 10.92 -1.14 -4.95
N TYR A 121 10.18 -1.61 -3.92
CA TYR A 121 10.74 -1.93 -2.61
C TYR A 121 11.69 -3.13 -2.68
N SER A 122 11.34 -4.17 -3.43
CA SER A 122 12.07 -5.46 -3.41
C SER A 122 13.22 -5.57 -4.41
N ASN A 123 13.23 -4.75 -5.47
CA ASN A 123 14.28 -4.77 -6.51
C ASN A 123 15.49 -3.87 -6.17
N GLY A 124 15.82 -3.68 -4.90
CA GLY A 124 17.07 -3.01 -4.56
C GLY A 124 17.44 -3.02 -3.09
N ASP A 125 18.72 -3.24 -2.83
CA ASP A 125 19.42 -3.00 -1.54
C ASP A 125 19.40 -1.52 -1.10
N GLY A 126 18.62 -0.69 -1.79
CA GLY A 126 18.70 0.76 -1.80
C GLY A 126 17.49 1.46 -1.22
N PHE A 127 16.73 0.83 -0.32
CA PHE A 127 15.65 1.51 0.40
C PHE A 127 16.14 2.41 1.56
N ILE A 128 17.32 3.03 1.40
CA ILE A 128 17.80 4.17 2.18
C ILE A 128 17.52 5.48 1.40
N PRO A 129 16.33 5.66 0.80
CA PRO A 129 15.72 6.98 0.92
C PRO A 129 14.22 6.97 1.18
N LEU A 130 13.45 5.90 0.99
CA LEU A 130 12.01 5.91 1.34
C LEU A 130 11.71 5.27 2.69
N ASN A 131 12.53 4.38 3.26
CA ASN A 131 12.48 4.14 4.71
C ASN A 131 13.15 5.30 5.45
N LYS A 132 14.03 6.09 4.81
CA LYS A 132 14.49 7.37 5.35
C LYS A 132 13.47 8.50 5.15
N VAL A 133 12.73 8.58 4.05
CA VAL A 133 11.63 9.54 3.87
C VAL A 133 10.45 9.10 4.71
N ARG A 134 10.08 7.81 4.75
CA ARG A 134 9.11 7.25 5.69
C ARG A 134 9.58 7.39 7.11
N ASN A 135 10.81 7.11 7.51
CA ASN A 135 11.28 7.41 8.88
C ASN A 135 11.43 8.90 9.11
N THR A 136 11.67 9.73 8.09
CA THR A 136 11.66 11.18 8.24
C THR A 136 10.23 11.60 8.49
N VAL A 137 9.27 11.29 7.62
CA VAL A 137 7.83 11.51 7.75
C VAL A 137 7.29 10.90 9.04
N VAL A 138 7.62 9.66 9.38
CA VAL A 138 7.17 8.93 10.58
C VAL A 138 7.87 9.42 11.84
N ASN A 139 9.17 9.73 11.87
CA ASN A 139 9.82 10.35 13.04
C ASN A 139 9.40 11.82 13.19
N VAL A 140 9.05 12.48 12.09
CA VAL A 140 8.42 13.79 12.07
C VAL A 140 7.00 13.72 12.65
N ILE A 141 6.23 12.67 12.34
CA ILE A 141 4.89 12.40 12.90
C ILE A 141 4.95 11.88 14.34
N LYS A 142 5.96 11.08 14.71
CA LYS A 142 6.15 10.44 16.03
C LYS A 142 6.92 11.31 17.04
N SER A 143 7.44 12.46 16.64
CA SER A 143 8.02 13.42 17.58
C SER A 143 6.96 13.77 18.63
N PRO A 144 7.28 13.81 19.94
CA PRO A 144 6.32 13.87 21.03
C PRO A 144 5.75 15.29 21.18
N PHE A 145 5.06 15.76 20.16
CA PHE A 145 4.33 17.01 20.19
C PHE A 145 2.87 16.67 20.44
N LYS A 146 2.41 17.01 21.64
CA LYS A 146 0.99 17.15 21.96
C LYS A 146 0.43 18.22 21.03
N VAL A 147 0.06 17.83 19.81
CA VAL A 147 -0.83 18.64 19.00
C VAL A 147 -2.15 18.61 19.77
N PRO A 148 -2.70 19.78 20.19
CA PRO A 148 -4.05 19.85 20.73
C PRO A 148 -5.02 19.17 19.76
N ALA A 149 -6.24 18.85 20.17
CA ALA A 149 -7.28 18.36 19.27
C ALA A 149 -7.60 19.44 18.21
N LEU A 150 -6.76 19.53 17.18
CA LEU A 150 -6.95 20.29 15.97
C LEU A 150 -7.74 19.41 15.01
N ASP A 151 -8.62 20.02 14.22
CA ASP A 151 -9.23 19.33 13.09
C ASP A 151 -8.15 18.84 12.10
N ASP A 152 -8.50 17.81 11.33
CA ASP A 152 -7.58 17.13 10.42
C ASP A 152 -6.96 18.07 9.39
N GLU A 153 -7.68 19.12 8.99
CA GLU A 153 -7.26 20.12 8.00
C GLU A 153 -6.16 21.04 8.55
N THR A 154 -6.30 21.49 9.79
CA THR A 154 -5.29 22.31 10.50
C THR A 154 -4.02 21.50 10.80
N ARG A 155 -4.16 20.20 11.11
CA ARG A 155 -3.02 19.29 11.36
C ARG A 155 -2.15 19.10 10.11
N VAL A 156 -2.78 19.03 8.95
CA VAL A 156 -2.11 18.88 7.65
C VAL A 156 -1.36 20.16 7.28
N GLN A 157 -2.00 21.33 7.39
CA GLN A 157 -1.37 22.62 7.08
C GLN A 157 -0.21 22.97 8.02
N GLU A 158 -0.34 22.76 9.34
CA GLU A 158 0.77 22.97 10.27
C GLU A 158 1.95 22.03 10.01
N GLY A 159 1.65 20.78 9.62
CA GLY A 159 2.67 19.84 9.19
C GLY A 159 3.47 20.41 8.01
N PHE A 160 2.79 20.79 6.93
CA PHE A 160 3.45 21.34 5.75
C PHE A 160 4.29 22.59 6.01
N LYS A 161 3.81 23.50 6.86
CA LYS A 161 4.49 24.77 7.17
C LYS A 161 5.72 24.60 8.06
N ARG A 162 5.70 23.66 9.02
CA ARG A 162 6.79 23.45 9.99
C ARG A 162 7.94 22.57 9.48
N PHE A 163 7.75 21.77 8.44
CA PHE A 163 8.73 20.74 8.05
C PHE A 163 9.78 21.14 7.02
N GLY A 164 9.79 22.40 6.56
CA GLY A 164 10.86 22.93 5.71
C GLY A 164 11.09 22.07 4.46
N VAL A 165 10.00 21.66 3.80
CA VAL A 165 9.99 20.74 2.65
C VAL A 165 11.00 21.16 1.58
N GLU A 166 11.20 22.47 1.39
CA GLU A 166 12.19 23.01 0.45
C GLU A 166 13.64 22.70 0.83
N LYS A 167 14.02 22.79 2.11
CA LYS A 167 15.40 22.54 2.55
C LYS A 167 15.75 21.06 2.43
N LYS A 168 14.82 20.17 2.82
CA LYS A 168 15.00 18.72 2.67
C LYS A 168 14.97 18.26 1.21
N LYS A 169 14.17 18.90 0.35
CA LYS A 169 14.14 18.63 -1.11
C LYS A 169 15.53 18.77 -1.73
N LYS A 170 16.31 19.77 -1.32
CA LYS A 170 17.67 20.00 -1.84
C LYS A 170 18.64 18.86 -1.45
N ASP A 171 18.68 18.50 -0.17
CA ASP A 171 19.53 17.42 0.34
C ASP A 171 19.20 16.05 -0.29
N TYR A 172 17.91 15.77 -0.50
CA TYR A 172 17.47 14.52 -1.13
C TYR A 172 17.80 14.45 -2.62
N LEU A 173 17.64 15.56 -3.36
CA LEU A 173 18.03 15.63 -4.77
C LEU A 173 19.54 15.44 -4.95
N GLU A 174 20.35 15.92 -4.01
CA GLU A 174 21.81 15.76 -4.04
C GLU A 174 22.25 14.30 -3.77
N ILE A 175 21.58 13.61 -2.84
CA ILE A 175 21.78 12.17 -2.59
C ILE A 175 21.31 11.31 -3.77
N ALA A 176 20.18 11.66 -4.39
CA ALA A 176 19.66 10.95 -5.55
C ALA A 176 20.56 11.09 -6.78
N ARG A 177 21.12 12.28 -7.02
CA ARG A 177 22.04 12.56 -8.12
C ARG A 177 23.43 11.94 -7.96
N SER A 178 23.93 11.82 -6.72
CA SER A 178 25.27 11.29 -6.44
C SER A 178 25.37 9.76 -6.57
N LYS A 179 24.25 9.04 -6.53
CA LYS A 179 24.21 7.59 -6.76
C LYS A 179 23.60 7.30 -8.12
N ARG A 180 24.42 6.96 -9.13
CA ARG A 180 23.91 6.29 -10.35
C ARG A 180 23.27 4.98 -9.92
N TYR A 181 21.94 4.97 -9.81
CA TYR A 181 21.16 3.78 -9.52
C TYR A 181 21.20 2.86 -10.76
N LYS A 182 22.30 2.12 -10.95
CA LYS A 182 22.29 0.91 -11.78
C LYS A 182 21.56 -0.16 -10.98
N ARG A 183 20.26 -0.29 -11.19
CA ARG A 183 19.44 -1.28 -10.48
C ARG A 183 18.94 -2.30 -11.47
N GLU A 184 19.09 -3.56 -11.11
CA GLU A 184 18.65 -4.68 -11.94
C GLU A 184 17.22 -5.07 -11.57
N PHE A 185 16.45 -5.39 -12.60
CA PHE A 185 15.17 -6.06 -12.46
C PHE A 185 15.38 -7.47 -11.91
N LYS A 186 14.84 -7.76 -10.72
CA LYS A 186 14.98 -9.07 -10.09
C LYS A 186 13.75 -9.44 -9.24
N PRO A 187 12.63 -9.85 -9.87
CA PRO A 187 11.49 -10.40 -9.13
C PRO A 187 11.94 -11.51 -8.17
N THR A 188 11.24 -11.66 -7.04
CA THR A 188 11.47 -12.83 -6.17
C THR A 188 11.22 -14.10 -6.99
N LYS A 189 11.91 -15.19 -6.64
CA LYS A 189 11.75 -16.47 -7.34
C LYS A 189 10.27 -16.88 -7.41
N LYS A 190 9.51 -16.68 -6.33
CA LYS A 190 8.09 -17.05 -6.29
C LYS A 190 7.18 -16.14 -7.09
N LEU A 191 7.47 -14.84 -7.13
CA LEU A 191 6.77 -13.94 -8.02
C LEU A 191 7.05 -14.27 -9.50
N ASP A 192 8.31 -14.52 -9.86
CA ASP A 192 8.68 -14.92 -11.24
C ASP A 192 7.95 -16.19 -11.66
N GLU A 193 7.98 -17.24 -10.82
CA GLU A 193 7.26 -18.50 -11.05
C GLU A 193 5.74 -18.27 -11.19
N PHE A 194 5.14 -17.43 -10.35
CA PHE A 194 3.72 -17.11 -10.42
C PHE A 194 3.34 -16.33 -11.69
N LEU A 195 4.15 -15.35 -12.11
CA LEU A 195 3.85 -14.55 -13.30
C LEU A 195 3.96 -15.39 -14.58
N LEU A 196 4.92 -16.32 -14.64
CA LEU A 196 5.00 -17.30 -15.72
C LEU A 196 3.79 -18.23 -15.74
N TYR A 197 3.37 -18.73 -14.57
CA TYR A 197 2.15 -19.51 -14.42
C TYR A 197 0.92 -18.74 -14.90
N ALA A 198 0.76 -17.48 -14.48
CA ALA A 198 -0.38 -16.64 -14.81
C ALA A 198 -0.51 -16.42 -16.32
N LYS A 199 0.62 -16.16 -16.99
CA LYS A 199 0.71 -16.02 -18.45
C LYS A 199 0.25 -17.28 -19.19
N GLN A 200 0.52 -18.48 -18.64
CA GLN A 200 0.16 -19.76 -19.25
C GLN A 200 -1.28 -20.19 -18.96
N ASN A 201 -1.87 -19.72 -17.85
CA ASN A 201 -3.16 -20.20 -17.34
C ASN A 201 -4.27 -19.14 -17.42
N ASN A 202 -4.14 -18.14 -18.31
CA ASN A 202 -5.12 -17.06 -18.51
C ASN A 202 -5.50 -16.30 -17.22
N VAL A 203 -4.58 -16.21 -16.26
CA VAL A 203 -4.76 -15.35 -15.08
C VAL A 203 -4.29 -13.96 -15.46
N THR A 204 -5.19 -12.97 -15.42
CA THR A 204 -4.81 -11.58 -15.70
C THR A 204 -4.02 -11.03 -14.52
N VAL A 205 -2.88 -10.41 -14.79
CA VAL A 205 -2.09 -9.71 -13.77
C VAL A 205 -1.96 -8.24 -14.15
N ALA A 206 -2.27 -7.37 -13.20
CA ALA A 206 -2.11 -5.93 -13.36
C ALA A 206 -1.31 -5.31 -12.20
N LEU A 207 -0.35 -4.47 -12.55
CA LEU A 207 0.35 -3.60 -11.61
C LEU A 207 -0.48 -2.35 -11.39
N VAL A 208 -0.70 -2.00 -10.11
CA VAL A 208 -1.56 -0.90 -9.70
C VAL A 208 -0.71 0.24 -9.14
N GLY A 209 -0.66 1.35 -9.88
CA GLY A 209 -0.08 2.61 -9.44
C GLY A 209 -1.06 3.39 -8.55
N LEU A 210 -0.77 3.44 -7.25
CA LEU A 210 -1.52 4.25 -6.29
C LEU A 210 -0.89 5.63 -6.13
N PRO A 211 -1.67 6.72 -5.98
CA PRO A 211 -1.12 8.07 -5.85
C PRO A 211 -0.50 8.29 -4.46
N PHE A 212 0.32 9.32 -4.34
CA PHE A 212 0.65 9.92 -3.03
C PHE A 212 0.04 11.32 -2.94
N ALA A 213 0.10 11.92 -1.75
CA ALA A 213 -0.09 13.35 -1.63
C ALA A 213 0.95 14.07 -2.50
N GLN A 214 0.57 15.17 -3.14
CA GLN A 214 1.40 15.91 -4.10
C GLN A 214 2.77 16.26 -3.51
N GLU A 215 2.83 16.57 -2.22
CA GLU A 215 4.05 16.95 -1.52
C GLU A 215 5.01 15.77 -1.35
N VAL A 216 4.50 14.55 -1.22
CA VAL A 216 5.33 13.34 -1.21
C VAL A 216 5.80 13.00 -2.63
N GLU A 217 4.98 13.23 -3.66
CA GLU A 217 5.42 13.07 -5.04
C GLU A 217 6.55 14.04 -5.42
N LEU A 218 6.57 15.26 -4.85
CA LEU A 218 7.67 16.21 -5.04
C LEU A 218 9.00 15.73 -4.44
N LEU A 219 8.96 14.75 -3.53
CA LEU A 219 10.14 14.10 -2.95
C LEU A 219 10.62 12.90 -3.78
N TYR A 220 9.87 12.47 -4.80
CA TYR A 220 10.32 11.43 -5.72
C TYR A 220 11.35 12.01 -6.70
N PRO A 221 12.61 11.53 -6.71
CA PRO A 221 13.59 11.91 -7.70
C PRO A 221 13.13 11.55 -9.12
N PRO A 222 13.35 12.40 -10.13
CA PRO A 222 13.01 12.09 -11.53
C PRO A 222 13.60 10.76 -12.02
N GLU A 223 14.78 10.39 -11.53
CA GLU A 223 15.47 9.14 -11.86
C GLU A 223 14.68 7.91 -11.39
N LEU A 224 13.89 8.02 -10.32
CA LEU A 224 13.00 6.94 -9.91
C LEU A 224 11.88 6.75 -10.93
N LYS A 225 11.33 7.80 -11.54
CA LYS A 225 10.27 7.65 -12.55
C LYS A 225 10.77 6.89 -13.78
N VAL A 226 11.96 7.22 -14.26
CA VAL A 226 12.59 6.50 -15.38
C VAL A 226 12.79 5.02 -15.02
N TYR A 227 13.26 4.75 -13.79
CA TYR A 227 13.42 3.37 -13.31
C TYR A 227 12.08 2.62 -13.18
N GLU A 228 11.03 3.29 -12.68
CA GLU A 228 9.68 2.72 -12.61
C GLU A 228 9.19 2.35 -14.01
N GLU A 229 9.33 3.24 -14.99
CA GLU A 229 8.97 2.98 -16.40
C GLU A 229 9.76 1.79 -16.99
N GLU A 230 11.06 1.70 -16.74
CA GLU A 230 11.90 0.59 -17.17
C GLU A 230 11.48 -0.75 -16.55
N ILE A 231 11.14 -0.76 -15.25
CA ILE A 231 10.60 -1.95 -14.59
C ILE A 231 9.27 -2.34 -15.22
N LEU A 232 8.34 -1.39 -15.35
CA LEU A 232 7.01 -1.66 -15.90
C LEU A 232 7.10 -2.23 -17.32
N LYS A 233 8.00 -1.69 -18.15
CA LYS A 233 8.30 -2.22 -19.47
C LYS A 233 8.76 -3.68 -19.42
N GLN A 234 9.69 -4.01 -18.53
CA GLN A 234 10.19 -5.39 -18.39
C GLN A 234 9.11 -6.38 -17.91
N TYR A 235 8.25 -5.98 -16.97
CA TYR A 235 7.12 -6.82 -16.53
C TYR A 235 6.11 -7.04 -17.66
N LYS A 236 5.83 -6.01 -18.45
CA LYS A 236 4.95 -6.10 -19.62
C LYS A 236 5.52 -7.03 -20.68
N GLU A 237 6.78 -6.84 -21.07
CA GLU A 237 7.43 -7.63 -22.14
C GLU A 237 7.60 -9.10 -21.74
N LYS A 238 8.07 -9.37 -20.52
CA LYS A 238 8.35 -10.74 -20.08
C LYS A 238 7.07 -11.51 -19.76
N TYR A 239 6.15 -10.92 -19.00
CA TYR A 239 5.01 -11.63 -18.41
C TYR A 239 3.64 -11.25 -18.98
N ASN A 240 3.56 -10.28 -19.90
CA ASN A 240 2.29 -9.71 -20.37
C ASN A 240 1.45 -9.07 -19.24
N VAL A 241 2.13 -8.48 -18.26
CA VAL A 241 1.49 -7.81 -17.13
C VAL A 241 1.02 -6.41 -17.56
N ARG A 242 -0.22 -6.06 -17.22
CA ARG A 242 -0.78 -4.72 -17.48
C ARG A 242 -0.32 -3.75 -16.40
N TYR A 243 -0.24 -2.46 -16.71
CA TYR A 243 -0.10 -1.40 -15.72
C TYR A 243 -1.33 -0.50 -15.77
N ILE A 244 -1.93 -0.27 -14.60
CA ILE A 244 -3.03 0.67 -14.41
C ILE A 244 -2.63 1.66 -13.32
N SER A 245 -2.84 2.95 -13.57
CA SER A 245 -2.52 4.02 -12.62
C SER A 245 -3.73 4.89 -12.37
N PHE A 246 -3.90 5.32 -11.12
CA PHE A 246 -4.87 6.34 -10.79
C PHE A 246 -4.32 7.70 -11.24
N GLU A 247 -4.87 8.24 -12.33
CA GLU A 247 -4.32 9.45 -12.99
C GLU A 247 -4.74 10.76 -12.32
N GLU A 248 -5.85 10.76 -11.58
CA GLU A 248 -6.33 11.98 -10.93
C GLU A 248 -5.39 12.42 -9.80
N LYS A 249 -5.01 13.69 -9.81
CA LYS A 249 -4.26 14.29 -8.70
C LYS A 249 -5.17 14.50 -7.52
N LEU A 250 -5.02 13.66 -6.50
CA LEU A 250 -5.67 13.84 -5.22
C LEU A 250 -4.99 14.99 -4.46
N ASN A 251 -5.76 16.03 -4.12
CA ASN A 251 -5.28 17.09 -3.23
C ASN A 251 -5.32 16.63 -1.76
N GLU A 252 -4.80 17.47 -0.86
CA GLU A 252 -4.66 17.16 0.57
C GLU A 252 -5.95 16.70 1.26
N THR A 253 -7.13 17.16 0.78
CA THR A 253 -8.43 16.82 1.38
C THR A 253 -8.83 15.35 1.22
N TYR A 254 -8.12 14.59 0.37
CA TYR A 254 -8.31 13.15 0.17
C TYR A 254 -7.37 12.28 1.01
N PHE A 255 -6.49 12.89 1.79
CA PHE A 255 -5.51 12.21 2.62
C PHE A 255 -5.79 12.37 4.12
N GLY A 256 -5.47 11.33 4.89
CA GLY A 256 -5.55 11.36 6.36
C GLY A 256 -4.18 11.59 7.02
N ASP A 257 -3.11 11.32 6.27
CA ASP A 257 -1.74 11.72 6.56
C ASP A 257 -1.01 11.95 5.22
N LEU A 258 0.30 12.18 5.21
CA LEU A 258 1.03 12.48 3.97
C LEU A 258 1.07 11.32 2.95
N VAL A 259 0.62 10.12 3.31
CA VAL A 259 0.80 8.88 2.55
C VAL A 259 -0.50 8.12 2.33
N HIS A 260 -1.36 8.05 3.34
CA HIS A 260 -2.58 7.25 3.34
C HIS A 260 -3.80 8.13 3.09
N VAL A 261 -4.64 7.68 2.15
CA VAL A 261 -5.92 8.32 1.88
C VAL A 261 -6.87 8.24 3.08
N ASN A 262 -7.70 9.26 3.24
CA ASN A 262 -8.83 9.26 4.17
C ASN A 262 -10.06 8.57 3.55
N ALA A 263 -11.23 8.69 4.20
CA ALA A 263 -12.46 8.07 3.72
C ALA A 263 -12.90 8.56 2.32
N LYS A 264 -12.68 9.84 1.98
CA LYS A 264 -12.99 10.41 0.66
C LYS A 264 -12.05 9.84 -0.38
N GLY A 265 -10.73 9.83 -0.11
CA GLY A 265 -9.74 9.27 -1.03
C GLY A 265 -9.93 7.77 -1.26
N ARG A 266 -10.24 7.00 -0.20
CA ARG A 266 -10.59 5.59 -0.33
C ARG A 266 -11.79 5.37 -1.24
N THR A 267 -12.82 6.21 -1.11
CA THR A 267 -14.03 6.13 -1.94
C THR A 267 -13.70 6.38 -3.40
N SER A 268 -12.90 7.41 -3.70
CA SER A 268 -12.45 7.72 -5.06
C SER A 268 -11.61 6.58 -5.65
N LEU A 269 -10.54 6.16 -4.95
CA LEU A 269 -9.66 5.08 -5.39
C LEU A 269 -10.41 3.76 -5.62
N SER A 270 -11.31 3.38 -4.71
CA SER A 270 -12.05 2.12 -4.84
C SER A 270 -13.05 2.16 -5.98
N THR A 271 -13.68 3.32 -6.20
CA THR A 271 -14.60 3.52 -7.33
C THR A 271 -13.87 3.37 -8.65
N TRP A 272 -12.72 4.03 -8.79
CA TRP A 272 -11.87 3.87 -9.97
C TRP A 272 -11.43 2.41 -10.16
N LEU A 273 -10.97 1.76 -9.09
CA LEU A 273 -10.50 0.37 -9.18
C LEU A 273 -11.63 -0.58 -9.63
N ILE A 274 -12.87 -0.37 -9.18
CA ILE A 274 -14.03 -1.15 -9.63
C ILE A 274 -14.19 -1.04 -11.15
N SER A 275 -14.10 0.16 -11.73
CA SER A 275 -14.17 0.36 -13.17
C SER A 275 -13.01 -0.32 -13.91
N GLN A 276 -11.80 -0.33 -13.33
CA GLN A 276 -10.67 -1.08 -13.91
C GLN A 276 -10.90 -2.59 -13.88
N ILE A 277 -11.38 -3.13 -12.75
CA ILE A 277 -11.70 -4.57 -12.61
C ILE A 277 -12.77 -4.96 -13.63
N GLN A 278 -13.82 -4.16 -13.78
CA GLN A 278 -14.89 -4.39 -14.75
C GLN A 278 -14.33 -4.56 -16.17
N GLY A 279 -13.48 -3.63 -16.62
CA GLY A 279 -12.83 -3.69 -17.94
C GLY A 279 -11.86 -4.88 -18.13
N MET A 280 -11.44 -5.53 -17.04
CA MET A 280 -10.61 -6.74 -17.06
C MET A 280 -11.41 -8.04 -16.85
N SER A 281 -12.70 -7.93 -16.57
CA SER A 281 -13.61 -9.07 -16.32
C SER A 281 -14.46 -9.46 -17.52
N GLN A 282 -14.29 -8.77 -18.64
CA GLN A 282 -14.91 -9.05 -19.95
C GLN A 282 -14.04 -10.03 -20.73
#